data_AF-A0A497QN03-F1
#
_entry.id   AF-A0A497QN03-F1
#
_cell.length_a   1.000
_cell.length_b   1.000
_cell.length_c   1.000
_cell.angle_alpha   90.00
_cell.angle_beta   90.00
_cell.angle_gamma   90.00
#
_symmetry.space_group_name_H-M   'P 1'
#
loop_
_entity.id
_entity.type
_entity.pdbx_description
1 polymer ?
#
loop_
_entity_poly.entity_id
_entity_poly.type
_entity_poly.pdbx_seq_one_letter_code
_entity_poly.pdbx_strand_id
1 'polypeptide(L)'
;MLDSSQNSTTTSTTKDELYLFFEALVHPLRVRILTLLHENERMTYSELLDRLGIETGKLNFHFKKLVGLIEKDSDGYYKLTPKGTFAIGAIKAVREQLGIKEEKKVKTYFGRRLIAWIIDVFLVSLVSFGSFLFFNVAYYPVLPFELNIQLPPVVYTIIALVLAPYVGWPGIDPVTRVYMLSMLWMYWTIFEGYRGQSFGKIIMGIRIIKTDGSTPQVLDSAILSLGKSILLPIDVLAGLLLKILKKGYWIRFTEAYVRVKTIRQSLNL
;
A
#
# COMPACT_ATOMS: atom_id res chain seq x y z
N MET A 1 43.29 54.05 7.64
CA MET A 1 41.95 54.24 7.06
C MET A 1 41.75 53.16 6.00
N LEU A 2 41.35 51.96 6.40
CA LEU A 2 40.98 50.91 5.48
C LEU A 2 39.63 50.34 5.97
N ASP A 3 38.71 50.29 5.02
CA ASP A 3 37.66 49.27 4.95
C ASP A 3 36.36 49.41 5.77
N SER A 4 35.62 50.51 5.55
CA SER A 4 34.17 50.54 5.80
C SER A 4 33.33 50.27 4.54
N SER A 5 33.94 50.33 3.35
CA SER A 5 33.27 50.21 2.06
C SER A 5 33.21 48.78 1.50
N GLN A 6 34.15 47.88 1.81
CA GLN A 6 34.01 46.49 1.35
C GLN A 6 33.02 45.74 2.22
N ASN A 7 33.02 45.99 3.53
CA ASN A 7 32.16 45.31 4.49
C ASN A 7 30.64 45.49 4.23
N SER A 8 30.22 46.65 3.71
CA SER A 8 28.81 46.89 3.32
C SER A 8 28.41 46.10 2.06
N THR A 9 29.34 45.92 1.12
CA THR A 9 29.11 45.26 -0.18
C THR A 9 29.08 43.74 -0.03
N THR A 10 29.97 43.15 0.78
CA THR A 10 29.96 41.70 1.06
C THR A 10 28.72 41.27 1.83
N THR A 11 28.24 42.13 2.74
CA THR A 11 27.05 41.88 3.56
C THR A 11 25.76 41.91 2.73
N SER A 12 25.64 42.79 1.71
CA SER A 12 24.48 42.78 0.81
C SER A 12 24.47 41.53 -0.09
N THR A 13 25.61 41.19 -0.70
CA THR A 13 25.71 40.02 -1.58
C THR A 13 25.40 38.71 -0.86
N THR A 14 25.81 38.57 0.41
CA THR A 14 25.52 37.36 1.21
C THR A 14 24.03 37.24 1.55
N LYS A 15 23.36 38.37 1.84
CA LYS A 15 21.90 38.40 2.04
C LYS A 15 21.15 38.03 0.77
N ASP A 16 21.61 38.50 -0.38
CA ASP A 16 21.01 38.20 -1.68
C ASP A 16 21.16 36.72 -2.07
N GLU A 17 22.33 36.11 -1.81
CA GLU A 17 22.55 34.68 -2.02
C GLU A 17 21.65 33.82 -1.12
N LEU A 18 21.50 34.19 0.15
CA LEU A 18 20.64 33.49 1.09
C LEU A 18 19.16 33.62 0.70
N TYR A 19 18.74 34.81 0.28
CA TYR A 19 17.40 35.06 -0.23
C TYR A 19 17.10 34.21 -1.46
N LEU A 20 18.00 34.20 -2.45
CA LEU A 20 17.84 33.40 -3.67
C LEU A 20 17.79 31.90 -3.35
N PHE A 21 18.61 31.44 -2.40
CA PHE A 21 18.60 30.06 -1.91
C PHE A 21 17.24 29.68 -1.32
N PHE A 22 16.69 30.46 -0.38
CA PHE A 22 15.38 30.16 0.20
C PHE A 22 14.25 30.35 -0.80
N GLU A 23 14.31 31.39 -1.65
CA GLU A 23 13.35 31.62 -2.72
C GLU A 23 13.24 30.38 -3.61
N ALA A 24 14.36 29.72 -3.94
CA ALA A 24 14.39 28.47 -4.71
C ALA A 24 13.62 27.32 -4.05
N LEU A 25 13.57 27.26 -2.72
CA LEU A 25 13.02 26.14 -1.95
C LEU A 25 11.54 26.30 -1.58
N VAL A 26 10.96 27.49 -1.73
CA VAL A 26 9.55 27.76 -1.35
C VAL A 26 8.52 26.97 -2.19
N HIS A 27 8.83 26.65 -3.45
CA HIS A 27 7.82 26.08 -4.37
C HIS A 27 7.84 24.54 -4.37
N PRO A 28 6.69 23.85 -4.27
CA PRO A 28 6.63 22.39 -4.16
C PRO A 28 7.24 21.66 -5.37
N LEU A 29 7.06 22.16 -6.59
CA LEU A 29 7.70 21.56 -7.78
C LEU A 29 9.23 21.64 -7.76
N ARG A 30 9.81 22.71 -7.20
CA ARG A 30 11.28 22.84 -7.10
C ARG A 30 11.85 21.85 -6.09
N VAL A 31 11.19 21.73 -4.94
CA VAL A 31 11.51 20.67 -3.97
C VAL A 31 11.40 19.30 -4.62
N ARG A 32 10.33 19.03 -5.38
CA ARG A 32 10.14 17.75 -6.07
C ARG A 32 11.23 17.45 -7.11
N ILE A 33 11.65 18.44 -7.90
CA ILE A 33 12.78 18.32 -8.84
C ILE A 33 14.05 17.93 -8.07
N LEU A 34 14.37 18.67 -7.01
CA LEU A 34 15.56 18.41 -6.20
C LEU A 34 15.50 17.01 -5.54
N THR A 35 14.33 16.59 -5.06
CA THR A 35 14.13 15.24 -4.49
C THR A 35 14.35 14.16 -5.55
N LEU A 36 13.81 14.31 -6.77
CA LEU A 36 14.01 13.33 -7.84
C LEU A 36 15.50 13.21 -8.22
N LEU A 37 16.21 14.33 -8.32
CA LEU A 37 17.65 14.32 -8.59
C LEU A 37 18.46 13.71 -7.45
N HIS A 38 18.05 13.93 -6.19
CA HIS A 38 18.68 13.28 -5.03
C HIS A 38 18.45 11.76 -5.00
N GLU A 39 17.24 11.30 -5.33
CA GLU A 39 16.87 9.89 -5.29
C GLU A 39 17.46 9.06 -6.43
N ASN A 40 17.69 9.66 -7.60
CA ASN A 40 18.16 8.98 -8.81
C ASN A 40 19.61 9.34 -9.19
N GLU A 41 20.31 10.10 -8.34
CA GLU A 41 21.67 10.66 -8.51
C GLU A 41 21.84 11.65 -9.68
N ARG A 42 21.33 11.31 -10.86
CA ARG A 42 21.31 12.15 -12.07
C ARG A 42 20.15 11.77 -12.99
N MET A 43 19.59 12.73 -13.72
CA MET A 43 18.45 12.51 -14.64
C MET A 43 18.51 13.41 -15.86
N THR A 44 18.02 12.94 -17.00
CA THR A 44 17.87 13.76 -18.21
C THR A 44 16.67 14.69 -18.12
N TYR A 45 16.61 15.69 -19.01
CA TYR A 45 15.46 16.61 -19.09
C TYR A 45 14.14 15.87 -19.38
N SER A 46 14.17 14.90 -20.29
CA SER A 46 12.99 14.13 -20.68
C SER A 46 12.49 13.22 -19.56
N GLU A 47 13.40 12.60 -18.80
CA GLU A 47 13.02 11.79 -17.63
C GLU A 47 12.37 12.64 -16.53
N LEU A 48 12.86 13.87 -16.32
CA LEU A 48 12.26 14.80 -15.36
C LEU A 48 10.86 15.24 -15.81
N LEU A 49 10.65 15.52 -17.11
CA LEU A 49 9.32 15.83 -17.64
C LEU A 49 8.33 14.68 -17.41
N ASP A 50 8.72 13.46 -17.77
CA ASP A 50 7.89 12.26 -17.62
C ASP A 50 7.50 12.03 -16.14
N ARG A 51 8.48 12.11 -15.24
CA ARG A 51 8.28 11.89 -13.79
C ARG A 51 7.42 12.96 -13.12
N LEU A 52 7.54 14.21 -13.57
CA LEU A 52 6.81 15.34 -13.01
C LEU A 52 5.42 15.50 -13.65
N GLY A 53 5.21 14.99 -14.87
CA GLY A 53 3.96 15.13 -15.61
C GLY A 53 3.62 16.59 -15.93
N ILE A 54 4.62 17.42 -16.23
CA ILE A 54 4.45 18.85 -16.52
C ILE A 54 4.96 19.20 -17.92
N GLU A 55 4.53 20.37 -18.41
CA GLU A 55 4.98 20.90 -19.70
C GLU A 55 6.40 21.45 -19.67
N THR A 56 7.08 21.39 -20.82
CA THR A 56 8.44 21.90 -21.05
C THR A 56 8.62 23.36 -20.59
N GLY A 57 7.69 24.26 -20.92
CA GLY A 57 7.77 25.67 -20.53
C GLY A 57 7.79 25.86 -19.01
N LYS A 58 6.99 25.06 -18.30
CA LYS A 58 6.89 25.09 -16.84
C LYS A 58 8.15 24.54 -16.16
N LEU A 59 8.74 23.47 -16.70
CA LEU A 59 10.00 22.94 -16.18
C LEU A 59 11.15 23.95 -16.36
N ASN A 60 11.25 24.57 -17.54
CA ASN A 60 12.25 25.61 -17.82
C ASN A 60 12.13 26.81 -16.88
N PHE A 61 10.91 27.25 -16.57
CA PHE A 61 10.68 28.31 -15.60
C PHE A 61 11.24 27.98 -14.22
N HIS A 62 11.02 26.75 -13.73
CA HIS A 62 11.55 26.31 -12.45
C HIS A 62 13.07 26.09 -12.46
N PHE A 63 13.65 25.61 -13.57
CA PHE A 63 15.09 25.42 -13.72
C PHE A 63 15.87 26.73 -13.61
N LYS A 64 15.37 27.81 -14.21
CA LYS A 64 15.96 29.16 -14.07
C LYS A 64 16.06 29.62 -12.62
N LYS A 65 15.15 29.16 -11.76
CA LYS A 65 15.12 29.48 -10.33
C LYS A 65 15.86 28.47 -9.45
N LEU A 66 16.39 27.39 -10.03
CA LEU A 66 17.21 26.37 -9.37
C LEU A 66 18.70 26.51 -9.73
N VAL A 67 19.09 27.59 -10.39
CA VAL A 67 20.48 27.88 -10.75
C VAL A 67 21.35 27.84 -9.50
N GLY A 68 22.46 27.11 -9.57
CA GLY A 68 23.39 26.90 -8.46
C GLY A 68 23.02 25.75 -7.51
N LEU A 69 21.77 25.23 -7.57
CA LEU A 69 21.35 24.01 -6.85
C LEU A 69 21.40 22.77 -7.73
N ILE A 70 21.24 22.95 -9.04
CA ILE A 70 21.34 21.90 -10.04
C ILE A 70 22.42 22.26 -11.06
N GLU A 71 23.09 21.25 -11.59
CA GLU A 71 24.06 21.39 -12.67
C GLU A 71 23.82 20.34 -13.76
N LYS A 72 24.26 20.65 -14.98
CA LYS A 72 24.16 19.76 -16.13
C LYS A 72 25.56 19.27 -16.49
N ASP A 73 25.71 17.95 -16.58
CA ASP A 73 26.95 17.29 -16.96
C ASP A 73 27.18 17.32 -18.48
N SER A 74 28.40 16.98 -18.93
CA SER A 74 28.78 16.86 -20.34
C SER A 74 27.87 15.92 -21.12
N ASP A 75 27.39 14.87 -20.46
CA ASP A 75 26.54 13.83 -21.03
C ASP A 75 25.06 14.22 -21.10
N GLY A 76 24.70 15.45 -20.69
CA GLY A 76 23.34 15.96 -20.77
C GLY A 76 22.44 15.65 -19.56
N TYR A 77 22.98 15.01 -18.53
CA TYR A 77 22.28 14.71 -17.29
C TYR A 77 22.32 15.88 -16.32
N TYR A 78 21.22 16.11 -15.62
CA TYR A 78 21.13 17.03 -14.51
C TYR A 78 21.41 16.29 -13.20
N LYS A 79 22.18 16.90 -12.30
CA LYS A 79 22.49 16.40 -10.95
C LYS A 79 22.45 17.53 -9.93
N LEU A 80 22.39 17.18 -8.65
CA LEU A 80 22.47 18.17 -7.57
C LEU A 80 23.91 18.65 -7.39
N THR A 81 24.06 19.96 -7.20
CA THR A 81 25.31 20.52 -6.68
C THR A 81 25.44 20.24 -5.17
N PRO A 82 26.60 20.48 -4.55
CA PRO A 82 26.72 20.42 -3.08
C PRO A 82 25.70 21.33 -2.36
N LYS A 83 25.41 22.52 -2.91
CA LYS A 83 24.37 23.43 -2.38
C LYS A 83 22.97 22.82 -2.53
N GLY A 84 22.68 22.15 -3.65
CA GLY A 84 21.42 21.44 -3.87
C GLY A 84 21.22 20.27 -2.90
N THR A 85 22.27 19.50 -2.64
CA THR A 85 22.25 18.39 -1.67
C THR A 85 22.01 18.92 -0.25
N PHE A 86 22.69 20.01 0.14
CA PHE A 86 22.45 20.70 1.41
C PHE A 86 21.00 21.19 1.53
N ALA A 87 20.45 21.76 0.46
CA ALA A 87 19.06 22.24 0.43
C ALA A 87 18.05 21.12 0.71
N ILE A 88 18.22 19.95 0.12
CA ILE A 88 17.37 18.78 0.41
C ILE A 88 17.54 18.31 1.86
N GLY A 89 18.77 18.30 2.38
CA GLY A 89 19.03 18.00 3.78
C GLY A 89 18.28 18.94 4.73
N ALA A 90 18.34 20.25 4.46
CA ALA A 90 17.63 21.27 5.26
C ALA A 90 16.10 21.08 5.19
N ILE A 91 15.54 20.83 4.00
CA ILE A 91 14.10 20.56 3.84
C ILE A 91 13.68 19.31 4.62
N LYS A 92 14.46 18.23 4.54
CA LYS A 92 14.18 16.98 5.27
C LYS A 92 14.20 17.21 6.79
N ALA A 93 15.21 17.91 7.30
CA ALA A 93 15.33 18.23 8.72
C ALA A 93 14.15 19.10 9.22
N VAL A 94 13.78 20.15 8.46
CA VAL A 94 12.63 21.01 8.80
C VAL A 94 11.33 20.21 8.77
N ARG A 95 11.12 19.38 7.75
CA ARG A 95 9.91 18.51 7.65
C ARG A 95 9.82 17.55 8.83
N GLU A 96 10.94 16.95 9.23
CA GLU A 96 11.01 16.06 10.38
C GLU A 96 10.65 16.78 11.69
N GLN A 97 11.21 17.98 11.91
CA GLN A 97 10.88 18.80 13.09
C GLN A 97 9.42 19.26 13.11
N LEU A 98 8.84 19.58 11.94
CA LEU A 98 7.43 19.94 11.81
C LEU A 98 6.48 18.73 11.87
N GLY A 99 6.99 17.50 12.01
CA GLY A 99 6.18 16.27 12.00
C GLY A 99 5.54 15.98 10.63
N ILE A 100 5.97 16.65 9.56
CA ILE A 100 5.50 16.46 8.18
C ILE A 100 6.17 15.19 7.63
N LYS A 101 5.61 14.04 7.98
CA LYS A 101 6.05 12.75 7.43
C LYS A 101 5.76 12.73 5.93
N GLU A 102 6.79 12.58 5.10
CA GLU A 102 6.61 12.27 3.68
C GLU A 102 5.67 11.06 3.54
N GLU A 103 4.75 11.11 2.57
CA GLU A 103 3.92 9.96 2.20
C GLU A 103 4.84 8.84 1.69
N LYS A 104 5.37 8.05 2.62
CA LYS A 104 6.11 6.83 2.33
C LYS A 104 5.26 6.00 1.37
N LYS A 105 5.84 5.56 0.24
CA LYS A 105 5.29 4.52 -0.66
C LYS A 105 4.46 3.57 0.19
N VAL A 106 3.14 3.59 0.01
CA VAL A 106 2.18 2.81 0.80
C VAL A 106 2.78 1.42 0.99
N LYS A 107 3.23 1.09 2.21
CA LYS A 107 3.87 -0.19 2.47
C LYS A 107 2.80 -1.25 2.21
N THR A 108 2.88 -1.90 1.05
CA THR A 108 1.82 -2.79 0.60
C THR A 108 1.78 -3.98 1.55
N TYR A 109 0.77 -4.05 2.40
CA TYR A 109 0.58 -5.15 3.36
C TYR A 109 0.05 -6.43 2.68
N PHE A 110 0.31 -6.63 1.38
CA PHE A 110 -0.26 -7.71 0.59
C PHE A 110 0.05 -9.09 1.19
N GLY A 111 1.32 -9.38 1.50
CA GLY A 111 1.69 -10.66 2.12
C GLY A 111 1.01 -10.91 3.46
N ARG A 112 0.94 -9.88 4.34
CA ARG A 112 0.24 -10.00 5.62
C ARG A 112 -1.26 -10.23 5.45
N ARG A 113 -1.86 -9.58 4.44
CA ARG A 113 -3.28 -9.75 4.11
C ARG A 113 -3.56 -11.13 3.54
N LEU A 114 -2.67 -11.67 2.70
CA LEU A 114 -2.79 -13.02 2.16
C LEU A 114 -2.70 -14.06 3.28
N ILE A 115 -1.72 -13.94 4.17
CA ILE A 115 -1.57 -14.85 5.32
C ILE A 115 -2.79 -14.76 6.25
N ALA A 116 -3.28 -13.54 6.55
CA ALA A 116 -4.49 -13.36 7.35
C ALA A 116 -5.71 -14.04 6.69
N TRP A 117 -5.87 -13.90 5.38
CA TRP A 117 -6.93 -14.56 4.62
C TRP A 117 -6.82 -16.10 4.69
N ILE A 118 -5.63 -16.67 4.54
CA ILE A 118 -5.40 -18.12 4.67
C ILE A 118 -5.78 -18.60 6.07
N ILE A 119 -5.37 -17.88 7.12
CA ILE A 119 -5.69 -18.22 8.51
C ILE A 119 -7.21 -18.23 8.74
N ASP A 120 -7.89 -17.17 8.28
CA ASP A 120 -9.34 -17.04 8.42
C ASP A 120 -10.07 -18.17 7.68
N VAL A 121 -9.67 -18.46 6.44
CA VAL A 121 -10.28 -19.54 5.64
C VAL A 121 -10.03 -20.89 6.30
N PHE A 122 -8.81 -21.17 6.73
CA PHE A 122 -8.48 -22.42 7.43
C PHE A 122 -9.32 -22.61 8.70
N LEU A 123 -9.45 -21.56 9.52
CA LEU A 123 -10.24 -21.60 10.76
C LEU A 123 -11.72 -21.89 10.47
N VAL A 124 -12.32 -21.20 9.49
CA VAL A 124 -13.74 -21.42 9.14
C VAL A 124 -13.95 -22.79 8.49
N SER A 125 -13.03 -23.23 7.63
CA SER A 125 -13.08 -24.56 7.01
C SER A 125 -12.95 -25.68 8.05
N LEU A 126 -12.08 -25.53 9.06
CA LEU A 126 -11.93 -26.50 10.15
C LEU A 126 -13.23 -26.65 10.96
N VAL A 127 -13.86 -25.53 11.33
CA VAL A 127 -15.14 -25.53 12.05
C VAL A 127 -16.27 -26.13 11.20
N SER A 128 -16.31 -25.79 9.92
CA SER A 128 -17.30 -26.30 8.98
C SER A 128 -17.14 -27.80 8.73
N PHE A 129 -15.90 -28.28 8.59
CA PHE A 129 -15.57 -29.69 8.43
C PHE A 129 -15.91 -30.51 9.68
N GLY A 130 -15.61 -30.01 10.88
CA GLY A 130 -16.02 -30.64 12.14
C GLY A 130 -17.54 -30.76 12.25
N SER A 131 -18.28 -29.72 11.84
CA SER A 131 -19.74 -29.75 11.79
C SER A 131 -20.24 -30.81 10.80
N PHE A 132 -19.67 -30.84 9.60
CA PHE A 132 -20.02 -31.84 8.57
C PHE A 132 -19.79 -33.28 9.05
N LEU A 133 -18.66 -33.55 9.71
CA LEU A 133 -18.37 -34.87 10.28
C LEU A 133 -19.37 -35.23 11.39
N PHE A 134 -19.69 -34.31 12.30
CA PHE A 134 -20.66 -34.55 13.36
C PHE A 134 -22.04 -34.95 12.80
N PHE A 135 -22.51 -34.27 11.75
CA PHE A 135 -23.78 -34.61 11.09
C PHE A 135 -23.71 -35.88 10.24
N ASN A 136 -22.57 -36.17 9.58
CA ASN A 136 -22.42 -37.37 8.74
C ASN A 136 -22.17 -38.66 9.54
N VAL A 137 -21.50 -38.59 10.69
CA VAL A 137 -21.31 -39.74 11.59
C VAL A 137 -22.66 -40.30 12.09
N ALA A 138 -23.71 -39.48 12.10
CA ALA A 138 -25.07 -39.92 12.40
C ALA A 138 -25.79 -40.62 11.23
N TYR A 139 -25.25 -40.62 10.00
CA TYR A 139 -25.93 -41.11 8.78
C TYR A 139 -25.19 -42.17 7.96
N TYR A 140 -23.86 -42.37 8.10
CA TYR A 140 -23.15 -43.49 7.46
C TYR A 140 -21.93 -43.98 8.28
N PRO A 141 -21.68 -45.30 8.38
CA PRO A 141 -20.42 -45.82 8.91
C PRO A 141 -19.30 -45.59 7.89
N VAL A 142 -18.20 -45.02 8.37
CA VAL A 142 -17.04 -44.56 7.63
C VAL A 142 -16.41 -45.69 6.79
N LEU A 143 -16.23 -45.51 5.48
CA LEU A 143 -15.42 -46.39 4.63
C LEU A 143 -13.93 -46.00 4.71
N PRO A 144 -13.01 -46.97 4.59
CA PRO A 144 -11.58 -46.77 4.84
C PRO A 144 -10.93 -46.01 3.68
N PHE A 145 -10.18 -44.98 4.04
CA PHE A 145 -9.42 -44.15 3.12
C PHE A 145 -8.01 -44.72 2.97
N GLU A 146 -7.68 -45.24 1.79
CA GLU A 146 -6.32 -45.61 1.39
C GLU A 146 -5.75 -44.48 0.52
N LEU A 147 -4.67 -43.83 0.98
CA LEU A 147 -4.00 -42.76 0.24
C LEU A 147 -2.53 -43.11 0.04
N ASN A 148 -2.09 -43.16 -1.22
CA ASN A 148 -0.69 -43.33 -1.58
C ASN A 148 -0.22 -42.19 -2.50
N ILE A 149 0.96 -41.64 -2.16
CA ILE A 149 1.82 -40.65 -2.85
C ILE A 149 1.72 -39.17 -2.38
N GLN A 150 2.84 -38.44 -2.54
CA GLN A 150 3.66 -37.87 -1.46
C GLN A 150 3.93 -36.36 -1.66
N LEU A 151 3.12 -35.53 -0.99
CA LEU A 151 3.51 -34.30 -0.28
C LEU A 151 3.38 -34.65 1.22
N PRO A 152 3.99 -33.94 2.20
CA PRO A 152 3.63 -34.16 3.60
C PRO A 152 2.09 -34.09 3.71
N PRO A 153 1.39 -35.15 4.16
CA PRO A 153 -0.08 -35.23 4.06
C PRO A 153 -0.82 -34.02 4.65
N VAL A 154 -0.19 -33.40 5.64
CA VAL A 154 -0.63 -32.17 6.30
C VAL A 154 -0.70 -30.97 5.33
N VAL A 155 0.24 -30.81 4.41
CA VAL A 155 0.27 -29.65 3.50
C VAL A 155 -0.82 -29.76 2.44
N TYR A 156 -0.99 -30.96 1.86
CA TYR A 156 -2.05 -31.22 0.89
C TYR A 156 -3.44 -31.04 1.50
N THR A 157 -3.67 -31.57 2.71
CA THR A 157 -4.95 -31.42 3.42
C THR A 157 -5.27 -29.97 3.74
N ILE A 158 -4.28 -29.18 4.18
CA ILE A 158 -4.47 -27.73 4.41
C ILE A 158 -4.82 -27.00 3.11
N ILE A 159 -4.11 -27.28 2.01
CA ILE A 159 -4.38 -26.64 0.72
C ILE A 159 -5.78 -27.01 0.22
N ALA A 160 -6.15 -28.29 0.29
CA ALA A 160 -7.47 -28.77 -0.09
C ALA A 160 -8.57 -28.11 0.74
N LEU A 161 -8.42 -28.00 2.07
CA LEU A 161 -9.38 -27.34 2.95
C LEU A 161 -9.53 -25.84 2.67
N VAL A 162 -8.46 -25.16 2.27
CA VAL A 162 -8.46 -23.72 1.97
C VAL A 162 -9.07 -23.45 0.59
N LEU A 163 -8.82 -24.30 -0.39
CA LEU A 163 -9.26 -24.10 -1.78
C LEU A 163 -10.59 -24.78 -2.12
N ALA A 164 -11.03 -25.76 -1.32
CA ALA A 164 -12.29 -26.48 -1.49
C ALA A 164 -13.51 -25.58 -1.76
N PRO A 165 -13.70 -24.46 -1.03
CA PRO A 165 -14.83 -23.55 -1.28
C PRO A 165 -14.80 -22.89 -2.66
N TYR A 166 -13.62 -22.78 -3.28
CA TYR A 166 -13.39 -21.98 -4.48
C TYR A 166 -13.22 -22.80 -5.76
N VAL A 167 -12.61 -23.99 -5.66
CA VAL A 167 -12.16 -24.77 -6.84
C VAL A 167 -13.11 -25.92 -7.20
N GLY A 168 -14.04 -26.29 -6.31
CA GLY A 168 -14.98 -27.39 -6.55
C GLY A 168 -14.27 -28.74 -6.48
N TRP A 169 -13.97 -29.17 -5.26
CA TRP A 169 -13.26 -30.42 -5.00
C TRP A 169 -14.16 -31.65 -5.24
N PRO A 170 -13.66 -32.73 -5.87
CA PRO A 170 -14.43 -33.97 -6.03
C PRO A 170 -14.96 -34.47 -4.67
N GLY A 171 -16.27 -34.66 -4.56
CA GLY A 171 -16.93 -35.08 -3.31
C GLY A 171 -17.53 -33.96 -2.46
N ILE A 172 -17.35 -32.68 -2.83
CA ILE A 172 -18.08 -31.56 -2.22
C ILE A 172 -19.20 -31.15 -3.17
N ASP A 173 -20.44 -31.37 -2.76
CA ASP A 173 -21.60 -30.97 -3.56
C ASP A 173 -21.75 -29.43 -3.62
N PRO A 174 -22.44 -28.90 -4.63
CA PRO A 174 -22.62 -27.46 -4.79
C PRO A 174 -23.29 -26.76 -3.60
N VAL A 175 -24.17 -27.45 -2.85
CA VAL A 175 -24.89 -26.87 -1.70
C VAL A 175 -23.90 -26.68 -0.55
N THR A 176 -23.08 -27.68 -0.25
CA THR A 176 -22.01 -27.59 0.76
C THR A 176 -21.02 -26.47 0.42
N ARG A 177 -20.68 -26.29 -0.86
CA ARG A 177 -19.83 -25.17 -1.29
C ARG A 177 -20.46 -23.80 -1.02
N VAL A 178 -21.73 -23.61 -1.37
CA VAL A 178 -22.45 -22.36 -1.10
C VAL A 178 -22.54 -22.10 0.40
N TYR A 179 -22.76 -23.13 1.20
CA TYR A 179 -22.74 -23.05 2.66
C TYR A 179 -21.39 -22.59 3.21
N MET A 180 -20.27 -23.16 2.74
CA MET A 180 -18.94 -22.73 3.19
C MET A 180 -18.64 -21.27 2.82
N LEU A 181 -19.00 -20.85 1.60
CA LEU A 181 -18.81 -19.48 1.13
C LEU A 181 -19.68 -18.47 1.91
N SER A 182 -20.91 -18.85 2.27
CA SER A 182 -21.80 -18.01 3.07
C SER A 182 -21.31 -17.90 4.51
N MET A 183 -20.75 -18.97 5.08
CA MET A 183 -20.11 -18.94 6.41
C MET A 183 -18.87 -18.04 6.43
N LEU A 184 -18.00 -18.13 5.42
CA LEU A 184 -16.85 -17.21 5.28
C LEU A 184 -17.29 -15.76 5.16
N TRP A 185 -18.32 -15.50 4.37
CA TRP A 185 -18.89 -14.17 4.21
C TRP A 185 -19.43 -13.63 5.54
N MET A 186 -20.22 -14.43 6.26
CA MET A 186 -20.82 -14.04 7.54
C MET A 186 -19.75 -13.80 8.61
N TYR A 187 -18.78 -14.71 8.71
CA TYR A 187 -17.62 -14.58 9.60
C TYR A 187 -16.90 -13.24 9.40
N TRP A 188 -16.46 -12.93 8.18
CA TRP A 188 -15.76 -11.66 7.95
C TRP A 188 -16.67 -10.45 8.16
N THR A 189 -17.94 -10.51 7.78
CA THR A 189 -18.90 -9.42 7.96
C THR A 189 -19.06 -9.04 9.43
N ILE A 190 -19.23 -10.05 10.29
CA ILE A 190 -19.38 -9.87 11.73
C ILE A 190 -18.08 -9.32 12.32
N PHE A 191 -16.97 -10.05 12.19
CA PHE A 191 -15.73 -9.69 12.88
C PHE A 191 -15.15 -8.35 12.38
N GLU A 192 -15.13 -8.15 11.06
CA GLU A 192 -14.66 -6.87 10.51
C GLU A 192 -15.65 -5.73 10.73
N GLY A 193 -16.96 -6.01 10.83
CA GLY A 193 -17.99 -5.01 11.14
C GLY A 193 -17.89 -4.42 12.54
N TYR A 194 -17.47 -5.22 13.53
CA TYR A 194 -17.32 -4.76 14.91
C TYR A 194 -15.96 -4.12 15.20
N ARG A 195 -14.86 -4.66 14.66
CA ARG A 195 -13.50 -4.24 15.06
C ARG A 195 -12.61 -3.80 13.90
N GLY A 196 -13.10 -3.85 12.65
CA GLY A 196 -12.26 -3.69 11.46
C GLY A 196 -11.20 -4.80 11.31
N GLN A 197 -11.37 -5.91 12.03
CA GLN A 197 -10.37 -6.99 12.14
C GLN A 197 -11.04 -8.36 12.17
N SER A 198 -10.50 -9.28 11.39
CA SER A 198 -10.73 -10.71 11.53
C SER A 198 -9.65 -11.35 12.42
N PHE A 199 -9.84 -12.60 12.81
CA PHE A 199 -8.87 -13.32 13.63
C PHE A 199 -7.47 -13.39 12.98
N GLY A 200 -7.40 -13.73 11.69
CA GLY A 200 -6.14 -13.74 10.95
C GLY A 200 -5.48 -12.36 10.92
N LYS A 201 -6.25 -11.28 10.84
CA LYS A 201 -5.70 -9.91 10.86
C LYS A 201 -5.17 -9.50 12.23
N ILE A 202 -5.79 -9.97 13.31
CA ILE A 202 -5.29 -9.79 14.67
C ILE A 202 -3.91 -10.45 14.81
N ILE A 203 -3.79 -11.72 14.39
CA ILE A 203 -2.50 -12.45 14.40
C ILE A 203 -1.44 -11.70 13.57
N MET A 204 -1.83 -11.19 12.40
CA MET A 204 -0.92 -10.47 11.52
C MET A 204 -0.62 -9.03 11.94
N GLY A 205 -1.25 -8.53 13.02
CA GLY A 205 -1.07 -7.19 13.58
C GLY A 205 -1.53 -6.08 12.63
N ILE A 206 -2.60 -6.31 11.87
CA ILE A 206 -3.15 -5.37 10.89
C ILE A 206 -4.64 -5.09 11.14
N ARG A 207 -5.11 -3.91 10.74
CA ARG A 207 -6.52 -3.51 10.83
C ARG A 207 -6.97 -2.80 9.55
N ILE A 208 -8.25 -2.94 9.21
CA ILE A 208 -8.90 -2.15 8.16
C ILE A 208 -9.56 -0.94 8.81
N ILE A 209 -9.29 0.23 8.25
CA ILE A 209 -9.94 1.49 8.60
C ILE A 209 -10.44 2.17 7.33
N LYS A 210 -11.45 3.02 7.44
CA LYS A 210 -11.84 3.92 6.36
C LYS A 210 -10.77 4.97 6.11
N THR A 211 -10.84 5.62 4.96
CA THR A 211 -9.88 6.68 4.58
C THR A 211 -9.94 7.87 5.56
N ASP A 212 -11.12 8.12 6.14
CA ASP A 212 -11.40 9.10 7.19
C ASP A 212 -10.86 8.72 8.59
N GLY A 213 -10.35 7.49 8.77
CA GLY A 213 -9.86 6.99 10.06
C GLY A 213 -10.90 6.27 10.92
N SER A 214 -12.18 6.29 10.55
CA SER A 214 -13.24 5.58 11.26
C SER A 214 -13.18 4.06 11.01
N THR A 215 -13.82 3.28 11.89
CA THR A 215 -13.99 1.84 11.68
C THR A 215 -15.05 1.57 10.62
N PRO A 216 -14.86 0.54 9.76
CA PRO A 216 -15.91 0.12 8.82
C PRO A 216 -17.18 -0.27 9.57
N GLN A 217 -18.35 0.13 9.05
CA GLN A 217 -19.63 -0.32 9.58
C GLN A 217 -19.89 -1.78 9.16
N VAL A 218 -20.91 -2.42 9.73
CA VAL A 218 -21.28 -3.80 9.38
C VAL A 218 -21.62 -3.92 7.88
N LEU A 219 -22.34 -2.95 7.31
CA LEU A 219 -22.68 -2.95 5.88
C LEU A 219 -21.43 -2.81 4.99
N ASP A 220 -20.50 -1.93 5.36
CA ASP A 220 -19.22 -1.77 4.67
C ASP A 220 -18.41 -3.07 4.69
N SER A 221 -18.37 -3.71 5.85
CA SER A 221 -17.70 -4.99 6.05
C SER A 221 -18.38 -6.12 5.28
N ALA A 222 -19.71 -6.10 5.13
CA ALA A 222 -20.45 -7.03 4.31
C ALA A 222 -20.03 -6.94 2.83
N ILE A 223 -19.98 -5.71 2.28
CA ILE A 223 -19.56 -5.45 0.89
C ILE A 223 -18.10 -5.87 0.69
N LEU A 224 -17.22 -5.49 1.62
CA LEU A 224 -15.80 -5.89 1.57
C LEU A 224 -15.60 -7.39 1.62
N SER A 225 -16.45 -8.09 2.38
CA SER A 225 -16.40 -9.53 2.56
C SER A 225 -16.98 -10.27 1.36
N LEU A 226 -18.04 -9.77 0.71
CA LEU A 226 -18.56 -10.32 -0.56
C LEU A 226 -17.45 -10.38 -1.63
N GLY A 227 -16.66 -9.32 -1.72
CA GLY A 227 -15.50 -9.28 -2.61
C GLY A 227 -14.44 -10.34 -2.30
N LYS A 228 -14.29 -10.78 -1.04
CA LYS A 228 -13.29 -11.79 -0.63
C LYS A 228 -13.80 -13.22 -0.72
N SER A 229 -15.06 -13.43 -0.36
CA SER A 229 -15.65 -14.76 -0.25
C SER A 229 -16.17 -15.25 -1.59
N ILE A 230 -16.87 -14.41 -2.35
CA ILE A 230 -17.61 -14.86 -3.55
C ILE A 230 -16.95 -14.34 -4.83
N LEU A 231 -16.57 -13.07 -4.85
CA LEU A 231 -16.16 -12.39 -6.08
C LEU A 231 -14.64 -12.22 -6.24
N LEU A 232 -13.81 -12.94 -5.48
CA LEU A 232 -12.37 -12.64 -5.34
C LEU A 232 -11.63 -12.40 -6.68
N PRO A 233 -11.73 -13.27 -7.70
CA PRO A 233 -11.01 -13.04 -8.96
C PRO A 233 -11.50 -11.77 -9.67
N ILE A 234 -12.81 -11.56 -9.70
CA ILE A 234 -13.46 -10.42 -10.38
C ILE A 234 -13.20 -9.12 -9.60
N ASP A 235 -13.24 -9.16 -8.28
CA ASP A 235 -12.98 -8.03 -7.37
C ASP A 235 -11.54 -7.52 -7.52
N VAL A 236 -10.57 -8.43 -7.65
CA VAL A 236 -9.16 -8.07 -7.91
C VAL A 236 -8.99 -7.51 -9.32
N LEU A 237 -9.54 -8.16 -10.35
CA LEU A 237 -9.43 -7.68 -11.74
C LEU A 237 -10.04 -6.28 -11.91
N ALA A 238 -11.23 -6.05 -11.35
CA ALA A 238 -11.87 -4.74 -11.36
C ALA A 238 -11.07 -3.69 -10.58
N GLY A 239 -10.44 -4.09 -9.47
CA GLY A 239 -9.53 -3.22 -8.70
C GLY A 239 -8.29 -2.80 -9.49
N LEU A 240 -7.65 -3.76 -10.17
CA LEU A 240 -6.49 -3.51 -11.04
C LEU A 240 -6.85 -2.62 -12.22
N LEU A 241 -8.02 -2.83 -12.84
CA LEU A 241 -8.53 -1.97 -13.90
C LEU A 241 -8.72 -0.52 -13.41
N LEU A 242 -9.34 -0.33 -12.25
CA LEU A 242 -9.49 1.00 -11.65
C LEU A 242 -8.15 1.66 -11.34
N LYS A 243 -7.16 0.88 -10.91
CA LYS A 243 -5.80 1.38 -10.65
C LYS A 243 -5.15 1.93 -11.92
N ILE A 244 -5.31 1.26 -13.05
CA ILE A 244 -4.81 1.72 -14.36
C ILE A 244 -5.54 3.00 -14.79
N LEU A 245 -6.86 3.04 -14.66
CA LEU A 245 -7.69 4.14 -15.16
C LEU A 245 -7.64 5.42 -14.30
N LYS A 246 -7.53 5.29 -12.97
CA LYS A 246 -7.68 6.42 -12.02
C LYS A 246 -6.45 6.67 -11.13
N LYS A 247 -5.29 6.05 -11.42
CA LYS A 247 -4.05 6.11 -10.60
C LYS A 247 -4.27 5.87 -9.10
N GLY A 248 -5.23 5.00 -8.74
CA GLY A 248 -5.52 4.63 -7.36
C GLY A 248 -4.50 3.64 -6.77
N TYR A 249 -4.50 3.46 -5.44
CA TYR A 249 -3.61 2.51 -4.76
C TYR A 249 -4.30 1.22 -4.27
N TRP A 250 -5.62 1.09 -4.47
CA TRP A 250 -6.39 -0.07 -4.03
C TRP A 250 -6.16 -1.30 -4.91
N ILE A 251 -6.08 -2.48 -4.29
CA ILE A 251 -5.85 -3.77 -4.98
C ILE A 251 -7.17 -4.42 -5.41
N ARG A 252 -8.25 -4.19 -4.64
CA ARG A 252 -9.58 -4.75 -4.87
C ARG A 252 -10.59 -3.65 -5.13
N PHE A 253 -11.58 -3.93 -5.97
CA PHE A 253 -12.65 -3.00 -6.31
C PHE A 253 -13.48 -2.62 -5.08
N THR A 254 -13.88 -3.60 -4.26
CA THR A 254 -14.65 -3.37 -3.03
C THR A 254 -13.92 -2.45 -2.04
N GLU A 255 -12.59 -2.50 -2.01
CA GLU A 255 -11.79 -1.59 -1.18
C GLU A 255 -11.81 -0.16 -1.68
N ALA A 256 -11.78 0.02 -3.01
CA ALA A 256 -11.91 1.33 -3.63
C ALA A 256 -13.32 1.90 -3.45
N TYR A 257 -14.35 1.07 -3.59
CA TYR A 257 -15.76 1.45 -3.44
C TYR A 257 -16.06 1.95 -2.01
N VAL A 258 -15.65 1.19 -0.99
CA VAL A 258 -15.86 1.54 0.43
C VAL A 258 -14.81 2.54 0.94
N ARG A 259 -13.78 2.85 0.14
CA ARG A 259 -12.65 3.73 0.48
C ARG A 259 -11.97 3.33 1.79
N VAL A 260 -11.52 2.09 1.87
CA VAL A 260 -10.78 1.57 3.02
C VAL A 260 -9.28 1.46 2.76
N LYS A 261 -8.49 1.51 3.84
CA LYS A 261 -7.05 1.26 3.83
C LYS A 261 -6.67 0.33 4.99
N THR A 262 -5.61 -0.43 4.78
CA THR A 262 -5.04 -1.30 5.83
C THR A 262 -3.92 -0.56 6.54
N ILE A 263 -3.98 -0.55 7.87
CA ILE A 263 -2.92 0.00 8.73
C ILE A 263 -2.31 -1.11 9.59
N ARG A 264 -1.07 -0.92 9.99
CA ARG A 264 -0.47 -1.73 11.06
C ARG A 264 -1.08 -1.29 12.38
N GLN A 265 -1.48 -2.25 13.20
CA GLN A 265 -1.90 -1.97 14.57
C GLN A 265 -0.65 -1.64 15.39
N SER A 266 -0.58 -0.46 15.99
CA SER A 266 0.39 -0.20 17.06
C SER A 266 -0.06 -1.00 18.26
N LEU A 267 0.74 -2.01 18.62
CA LEU A 267 0.62 -2.66 19.92
C LEU A 267 1.03 -1.63 20.96
N ASN A 268 0.05 -0.88 21.50
CA ASN A 268 0.22 -0.28 22.81
C ASN A 268 -0.05 -1.42 23.79
N LEU A 269 1.02 -2.14 24.11
CA LEU A 269 1.12 -2.93 25.33
C LEU A 269 1.54 -1.98 26.47
#